data_AF-A0A512DY61-F1
#
_entry.id   AF-A0A512DY61-F1
#
_cell.length_a   1.000
_cell.length_b   1.000
_cell.length_c   1.000
_cell.angle_alpha   90.00
_cell.angle_beta   90.00
_cell.angle_gamma   90.00
#
_symmetry.space_group_name_H-M   'P 1'
#
loop_
_entity.id
_entity.type
_entity.pdbx_description
1 polymer ?
#
loop_
_entity_poly.entity_id
_entity_poly.type
_entity_poly.pdbx_seq_one_letter_code
_entity_poly.pdbx_strand_id
1 'polypeptide(L)'
;MTTWAELQQLSSAIAQASDDKLIQIVRIVDTLPERTQLDEAISKVRHRLFWLRPPRPLSVARILFAPVEDLLDGPLSYRRGSKRFNRAIIRPVTEIFESAMGEAKSVAIRAELMGKTTKHRDFALAFGERLWPAASDILADFAKRAATDQRLRTERIGRDEDVLHQIADMAAFLRFGARIEQIKADLPPKPFEDLQPHHVQMIEEVFITLPLPEDVALFTRILLALSGEPAKVLELLERVKIQATQRQRDALVGDLTQSVIDKLGEDADRLVDIPRTDLQVAAKVAGRLVSSLDALGRKRQWGSINVDARTLDRTRRAIGDFVVENLNRTAEDSAVSMAATKANPAPATDAQAVEAEERAGALRQFRDLARSLKIDHHTKARFDTITRSMDQEALEQVRSAVAQGLSRAEIDQIIVDRLRICDIVEGYERTKELRSKLMSAAART
;
A
#
# COMPACT_ATOMS: atom_id res chain seq x y z
N MET A 1 8.80 -32.59 -8.45
CA MET A 1 8.00 -31.76 -9.35
C MET A 1 6.62 -31.64 -8.74
N THR A 2 6.35 -30.58 -7.99
CA THR A 2 5.03 -30.30 -7.40
C THR A 2 4.07 -30.01 -8.55
N THR A 3 2.95 -30.73 -8.61
CA THR A 3 1.97 -30.55 -9.69
C THR A 3 1.21 -29.24 -9.49
N TRP A 4 0.81 -28.58 -10.58
CA TRP A 4 0.07 -27.30 -10.53
C TRP A 4 -1.24 -27.41 -9.74
N ALA A 5 -1.86 -28.60 -9.73
CA ALA A 5 -3.04 -28.91 -8.92
C ALA A 5 -2.76 -28.91 -7.40
N GLU A 6 -1.60 -29.42 -6.97
CA GLU A 6 -1.18 -29.39 -5.56
C GLU A 6 -0.91 -27.96 -5.07
N LEU A 7 -0.35 -27.11 -5.94
CA LEU A 7 -0.14 -25.68 -5.63
C LEU A 7 -1.46 -24.92 -5.50
N GLN A 8 -2.46 -25.22 -6.33
CA GLN A 8 -3.79 -24.64 -6.19
C GLN A 8 -4.51 -25.11 -4.92
N GLN A 9 -4.44 -26.40 -4.58
CA GLN A 9 -5.00 -26.93 -3.34
C GLN A 9 -4.32 -26.32 -2.11
N LEU A 10 -3.00 -26.18 -2.12
CA LEU A 10 -2.25 -25.51 -1.06
C LEU A 10 -2.64 -24.04 -0.93
N SER A 11 -2.79 -23.34 -2.05
CA SER A 11 -3.24 -21.94 -2.06
C SER A 11 -4.65 -21.77 -1.49
N SER A 12 -5.58 -22.68 -1.81
CA SER A 12 -6.93 -22.69 -1.24
C SER A 12 -6.92 -23.00 0.25
N ALA A 13 -6.14 -24.00 0.68
CA ALA A 13 -5.98 -24.36 2.08
C ALA A 13 -5.38 -23.22 2.94
N ILE A 14 -4.42 -22.47 2.39
CA ILE A 14 -3.84 -21.29 3.03
C ILE A 14 -4.90 -20.17 3.17
N ALA A 15 -5.72 -19.95 2.14
CA ALA A 15 -6.77 -18.94 2.17
C ALA A 15 -7.82 -19.22 3.28
N GLN A 16 -8.14 -20.50 3.50
CA GLN A 16 -9.11 -20.95 4.51
C GLN A 16 -8.51 -21.26 5.89
N ALA A 17 -7.18 -21.18 6.05
CA ALA A 17 -6.53 -21.46 7.33
C ALA A 17 -6.98 -20.48 8.43
N SER A 18 -7.11 -20.95 9.68
CA SER A 18 -7.29 -20.08 10.84
C SER A 18 -6.06 -19.18 11.06
N ASP A 19 -6.21 -18.07 11.78
CA ASP A 19 -5.13 -17.11 12.00
C ASP A 19 -3.89 -17.73 12.65
N ASP A 20 -4.08 -18.60 13.66
CA ASP A 20 -2.96 -19.30 14.31
C ASP A 20 -2.20 -20.22 13.34
N LYS A 21 -2.93 -20.94 12.48
CA LYS A 21 -2.33 -21.79 11.45
C LYS A 21 -1.62 -20.94 10.40
N LEU A 22 -2.19 -19.80 10.02
CA LEU A 22 -1.60 -18.89 9.07
C LEU A 22 -0.28 -18.30 9.60
N ILE A 23 -0.22 -17.93 10.88
CA ILE A 23 1.01 -17.48 11.55
C ILE A 23 2.09 -18.59 11.50
N GLN A 24 1.72 -19.85 11.78
CA GLN A 24 2.64 -20.98 11.71
C GLN A 24 3.13 -21.25 10.28
N ILE A 25 2.23 -21.24 9.30
CA ILE A 25 2.56 -21.41 7.87
C ILE A 25 3.55 -20.33 7.45
N VAL A 26 3.28 -19.06 7.75
CA VAL A 26 4.19 -17.96 7.42
C VAL A 26 5.54 -18.12 8.11
N ARG A 27 5.59 -18.59 9.36
CA ARG A 27 6.85 -18.85 10.07
C ARG A 27 7.69 -19.93 9.38
N ILE A 28 7.06 -21.00 8.88
CA ILE A 28 7.74 -22.09 8.17
C ILE A 28 8.23 -21.62 6.80
N VAL A 29 7.34 -21.00 6.01
CA VAL A 29 7.70 -20.42 4.72
C VAL A 29 8.84 -19.43 4.89
N ASP A 30 8.86 -18.73 6.03
CA ASP A 30 9.87 -17.74 6.29
C ASP A 30 11.30 -18.29 6.38
N THR A 31 11.44 -19.58 6.68
CA THR A 31 12.72 -20.29 6.84
C THR A 31 13.18 -21.01 5.57
N LEU A 32 12.35 -21.06 4.52
CA LEU A 32 12.69 -21.76 3.28
C LEU A 32 13.66 -20.95 2.40
N PRO A 33 14.69 -21.58 1.80
CA PRO A 33 15.66 -20.90 0.93
C PRO A 33 15.06 -20.47 -0.42
N GLU A 34 14.04 -21.17 -0.93
CA GLU A 34 13.31 -20.82 -2.15
C GLU A 34 11.82 -20.61 -1.85
N ARG A 35 11.33 -19.37 -2.04
CA ARG A 35 9.95 -18.97 -1.71
C ARG A 35 9.05 -18.69 -2.89
N THR A 36 9.57 -18.64 -4.11
CA THR A 36 8.88 -18.11 -5.29
C THR A 36 7.52 -18.77 -5.55
N GLN A 37 7.39 -20.08 -5.34
CA GLN A 37 6.11 -20.79 -5.53
C GLN A 37 5.10 -20.56 -4.38
N LEU A 38 5.59 -20.25 -3.18
CA LEU A 38 4.76 -20.00 -1.99
C LEU A 38 4.36 -18.52 -1.86
N ASP A 39 5.13 -17.61 -2.46
CA ASP A 39 4.83 -16.18 -2.47
C ASP A 39 3.49 -15.88 -3.19
N GLU A 40 3.17 -16.63 -4.25
CA GLU A 40 1.88 -16.52 -4.93
C GLU A 40 0.72 -16.97 -4.03
N ALA A 41 0.87 -18.09 -3.32
CA ALA A 41 -0.13 -18.57 -2.37
C ALA A 41 -0.31 -17.59 -1.19
N ILE A 42 0.80 -17.04 -0.66
CA ILE A 42 0.80 -16.03 0.40
C ILE A 42 0.18 -14.71 -0.07
N SER A 43 0.29 -14.36 -1.36
CA SER A 43 -0.25 -13.11 -1.90
C SER A 43 -1.76 -12.98 -1.67
N LYS A 44 -2.51 -14.10 -1.74
CA LYS A 44 -3.97 -14.13 -1.55
C LYS A 44 -4.41 -13.84 -0.12
N VAL A 45 -3.55 -14.16 0.86
CA VAL A 45 -3.79 -13.92 2.30
C VAL A 45 -3.05 -12.69 2.83
N ARG A 46 -2.44 -11.89 1.95
CA ARG A 46 -1.64 -10.72 2.32
C ARG A 46 -2.45 -9.71 3.13
N HIS A 47 -3.73 -9.53 2.82
CA HIS A 47 -4.64 -8.68 3.57
C HIS A 47 -4.82 -9.16 5.03
N ARG A 48 -4.92 -10.47 5.28
CA ARG A 48 -5.00 -11.03 6.64
C ARG A 48 -3.68 -10.89 7.38
N LEU A 49 -2.56 -11.14 6.70
CA LEU A 49 -1.22 -10.99 7.26
C LEU A 49 -0.89 -9.54 7.64
N PHE A 50 -1.46 -8.56 6.93
CA PHE A 50 -1.35 -7.14 7.27
C PHE A 50 -1.90 -6.84 8.68
N TRP A 51 -2.99 -7.51 9.06
CA TRP A 51 -3.61 -7.39 10.39
C TRP A 51 -2.88 -8.22 11.44
N LEU A 52 -2.56 -9.49 11.14
CA LEU A 52 -1.95 -10.40 12.10
C LEU A 52 -0.51 -10.08 12.46
N ARG A 53 0.23 -9.42 11.55
CA ARG A 53 1.64 -9.02 11.69
C ARG A 53 2.49 -10.09 12.42
N PRO A 54 2.54 -11.33 11.90
CA PRO A 54 3.24 -12.42 12.57
C PRO A 54 4.71 -12.06 12.83
N PRO A 55 5.26 -12.40 14.01
CA PRO A 55 6.69 -12.24 14.27
C PRO A 55 7.50 -13.07 13.26
N ARG A 56 8.34 -12.40 12.47
CA ARG A 56 9.18 -13.03 11.45
C ARG A 56 10.59 -13.27 12.00
N PRO A 57 11.25 -14.40 11.72
CA PRO A 57 12.64 -14.64 12.14
C PRO A 57 13.58 -13.54 11.63
N LEU A 58 14.53 -13.09 12.44
CA LEU A 58 15.57 -12.17 11.96
C LEU A 58 16.58 -12.92 11.09
N SER A 59 17.06 -12.27 10.03
CA SER A 59 18.09 -12.77 9.13
C SER A 59 19.04 -11.63 8.78
N VAL A 60 20.23 -11.96 8.26
CA VAL A 60 21.22 -10.96 7.82
C VAL A 60 20.58 -10.00 6.81
N ALA A 61 19.89 -10.55 5.81
CA ALA A 61 19.14 -9.77 4.84
C ALA A 61 18.11 -8.82 5.48
N ARG A 62 17.34 -9.27 6.48
CA ARG A 62 16.36 -8.39 7.16
C ARG A 62 17.01 -7.27 7.95
N ILE A 63 18.14 -7.52 8.59
CA ILE A 63 18.89 -6.48 9.29
C ILE A 63 19.44 -5.48 8.25
N LEU A 64 20.12 -5.96 7.21
CA LEU A 64 20.70 -5.08 6.19
C LEU A 64 19.63 -4.23 5.52
N PHE A 65 18.47 -4.78 5.21
CA PHE A 65 17.40 -4.07 4.50
C PHE A 65 16.42 -3.32 5.40
N ALA A 66 16.52 -3.40 6.73
CA ALA A 66 15.60 -2.71 7.63
C ALA A 66 15.49 -1.19 7.34
N PRO A 67 16.61 -0.43 7.20
CA PRO A 67 16.55 1.01 6.95
C PRO A 67 15.78 1.38 5.68
N VAL A 68 15.75 0.51 4.67
CA VAL A 68 15.16 0.76 3.35
C VAL A 68 13.97 -0.15 3.05
N GLU A 69 13.41 -0.84 4.05
CA GLU A 69 12.34 -1.84 3.81
C GLU A 69 11.14 -1.22 3.06
N ASP A 70 10.80 0.03 3.38
CA ASP A 70 9.70 0.79 2.77
C ASP A 70 9.98 1.24 1.32
N LEU A 71 11.22 1.10 0.86
CA LEU A 71 11.65 1.38 -0.52
C LEU A 71 11.77 0.10 -1.37
N LEU A 72 11.44 -1.08 -0.84
CA LEU A 72 11.51 -2.33 -1.58
C LEU A 72 10.24 -2.61 -2.39
N ASP A 73 10.40 -2.80 -3.69
CA ASP A 73 9.35 -3.17 -4.64
C ASP A 73 9.58 -4.57 -5.23
N GLY A 74 8.49 -5.31 -5.46
CA GLY A 74 8.57 -6.60 -6.16
C GLY A 74 9.03 -6.44 -7.62
N PRO A 75 9.51 -7.52 -8.27
CA PRO A 75 10.05 -7.45 -9.64
C PRO A 75 9.07 -6.88 -10.68
N LEU A 76 7.78 -7.19 -10.55
CA LEU A 76 6.72 -6.68 -11.44
C LEU A 76 6.35 -5.23 -11.16
N SER A 77 6.58 -4.75 -9.93
CA SER A 77 6.28 -3.39 -9.51
C SER A 77 7.49 -2.45 -9.60
N TYR A 78 8.68 -3.00 -9.84
CA TYR A 78 9.89 -2.20 -9.91
C TYR A 78 10.02 -1.50 -11.28
N ARG A 79 10.40 -0.23 -11.27
CA ARG A 79 10.80 0.52 -12.46
C ARG A 79 12.21 1.07 -12.27
N ARG A 80 13.03 0.97 -13.32
CA ARG A 80 14.38 1.56 -13.35
C ARG A 80 14.28 3.06 -13.12
N GLY A 81 15.17 3.61 -12.31
CA GLY A 81 15.20 5.05 -12.01
C GLY A 81 14.12 5.54 -11.03
N SER A 82 13.20 4.68 -10.57
CA SER A 82 12.14 5.03 -9.59
C SER A 82 12.63 5.48 -8.21
N LYS A 83 13.96 5.46 -7.98
CA LYS A 83 14.57 5.72 -6.67
C LYS A 83 14.06 4.77 -5.57
N ARG A 84 13.66 3.56 -5.96
CA ARG A 84 13.28 2.43 -5.10
C ARG A 84 14.21 1.26 -5.35
N PHE A 85 14.05 0.18 -4.61
CA PHE A 85 14.86 -1.03 -4.72
C PHE A 85 14.02 -2.18 -5.27
N ASN A 86 14.52 -2.88 -6.28
CA ASN A 86 13.95 -4.15 -6.69
C ASN A 86 14.28 -5.19 -5.62
N ARG A 87 13.31 -5.96 -5.12
CA ARG A 87 13.55 -7.05 -4.16
C ARG A 87 14.56 -8.08 -4.65
N ALA A 88 14.78 -8.20 -5.97
CA ALA A 88 15.86 -9.02 -6.54
C ALA A 88 17.26 -8.61 -6.04
N ILE A 89 17.45 -7.37 -5.57
CA ILE A 89 18.72 -6.87 -5.03
C ILE A 89 19.11 -7.49 -3.69
N ILE A 90 18.15 -8.07 -2.97
CA ILE A 90 18.37 -8.62 -1.62
C ILE A 90 19.46 -9.71 -1.65
N ARG A 91 19.40 -10.61 -2.63
CA ARG A 91 20.36 -11.71 -2.73
C ARG A 91 21.77 -11.21 -3.07
N PRO A 92 22.00 -10.45 -4.17
CA PRO A 92 23.33 -9.90 -4.47
C PRO A 92 23.95 -9.11 -3.32
N VAL A 93 23.20 -8.22 -2.67
CA VAL A 93 23.71 -7.42 -1.55
C VAL A 93 24.13 -8.30 -0.37
N THR A 94 23.32 -9.30 -0.03
CA THR A 94 23.64 -10.23 1.07
C THR A 94 24.87 -11.08 0.74
N GLU A 95 24.97 -11.61 -0.48
CA GLU A 95 26.11 -12.42 -0.93
C GLU A 95 27.42 -11.62 -0.97
N ILE A 96 27.38 -10.36 -1.43
CA ILE A 96 28.54 -9.45 -1.42
C ILE A 96 29.01 -9.21 0.01
N PHE A 97 28.07 -8.90 0.91
CA PHE A 97 28.36 -8.67 2.32
C PHE A 97 28.97 -9.90 3.00
N GLU A 98 28.32 -11.06 2.89
CA GLU A 98 28.78 -12.31 3.52
C GLU A 98 30.13 -12.77 2.96
N SER A 99 30.37 -12.60 1.65
CA SER A 99 31.66 -12.91 1.03
C SER A 99 32.78 -12.04 1.57
N ALA A 100 32.54 -10.74 1.75
CA ALA A 100 33.54 -9.80 2.24
C ALA A 100 33.84 -9.98 3.73
N MET A 101 32.85 -10.38 4.53
CA MET A 101 33.01 -10.69 5.95
C MET A 101 33.76 -12.01 6.19
N GLY A 102 33.66 -12.95 5.24
CA GLY A 102 34.22 -14.29 5.34
C GLY A 102 33.34 -15.25 6.13
N GLU A 103 33.44 -16.55 5.81
CA GLU A 103 32.53 -17.59 6.31
C GLU A 103 32.43 -17.61 7.85
N ALA A 104 33.55 -17.52 8.55
CA ALA A 104 33.58 -17.58 10.02
C ALA A 104 32.76 -16.46 10.67
N LYS A 105 32.86 -15.22 10.16
CA LYS A 105 32.08 -14.08 10.67
C LYS A 105 30.60 -14.22 10.28
N SER A 106 30.32 -14.65 9.05
CA SER A 106 28.95 -14.87 8.58
C SER A 106 28.22 -15.96 9.37
N VAL A 107 28.92 -17.03 9.77
CA VAL A 107 28.39 -18.06 10.70
C VAL A 107 28.11 -17.47 12.08
N ALA A 108 29.03 -16.69 12.64
CA ALA A 108 28.85 -16.06 13.96
C ALA A 108 27.64 -15.10 13.97
N ILE A 109 27.50 -14.28 12.93
CA ILE A 109 26.35 -13.37 12.74
C ILE A 109 25.05 -14.17 12.70
N ARG A 110 24.98 -15.24 11.91
CA ARG A 110 23.77 -16.11 11.82
C ARG A 110 23.44 -16.75 13.16
N ALA A 111 24.43 -17.16 13.94
CA ALA A 111 24.24 -17.73 15.28
C ALA A 111 23.64 -16.70 16.25
N GLU A 112 24.07 -15.44 16.22
CA GLU A 112 23.54 -14.38 17.09
C GLU A 112 22.07 -14.02 16.78
N LEU A 113 21.67 -14.13 15.50
CA LEU A 113 20.30 -13.90 15.05
C LEU A 113 19.35 -15.08 15.37
N MET A 114 19.89 -16.26 15.70
CA MET A 114 19.09 -17.46 15.91
C MET A 114 18.08 -17.28 17.05
N GLY A 115 16.82 -17.64 16.78
CA GLY A 115 15.72 -17.50 17.74
C GLY A 115 15.19 -16.07 17.93
N LYS A 116 15.81 -15.06 17.29
CA LYS A 116 15.33 -13.68 17.30
C LYS A 116 14.28 -13.47 16.21
N THR A 117 13.36 -12.54 16.47
CA THR A 117 12.25 -12.20 15.57
C THR A 117 12.05 -10.69 15.49
N THR A 118 11.24 -10.23 14.54
CA THR A 118 10.87 -8.81 14.36
C THR A 118 10.19 -8.16 15.58
N LYS A 119 9.80 -8.93 16.61
CA LYS A 119 9.37 -8.38 17.90
C LYS A 119 10.52 -7.85 18.75
N HIS A 120 11.74 -8.31 18.54
CA HIS A 120 12.93 -7.90 19.27
C HIS A 120 13.55 -6.65 18.63
N ARG A 121 12.80 -5.54 18.61
CA ARG A 121 13.19 -4.30 17.90
C ARG A 121 14.49 -3.71 18.45
N ASP A 122 14.62 -3.62 19.76
CA ASP A 122 15.81 -3.04 20.40
C ASP A 122 17.07 -3.87 20.06
N PHE A 123 16.94 -5.20 20.04
CA PHE A 123 18.01 -6.07 19.59
C PHE A 123 18.34 -5.83 18.12
N ALA A 124 17.33 -5.75 17.23
CA ALA A 124 17.56 -5.52 15.81
C ALA A 124 18.25 -4.18 15.54
N LEU A 125 17.88 -3.12 16.27
CA LEU A 125 18.50 -1.80 16.19
C LEU A 125 19.96 -1.83 16.67
N ALA A 126 20.23 -2.37 17.87
CA ALA A 126 21.58 -2.47 18.41
C ALA A 126 22.50 -3.39 17.58
N PHE A 127 21.93 -4.45 17.00
CA PHE A 127 22.63 -5.34 16.09
C PHE A 127 22.94 -4.63 14.76
N GLY A 128 21.95 -3.95 14.19
CA GLY A 128 22.08 -3.15 12.97
C GLY A 128 23.10 -2.03 13.12
N GLU A 129 23.10 -1.29 14.22
CA GLU A 129 24.02 -0.18 14.49
C GLU A 129 25.49 -0.61 14.39
N ARG A 130 25.80 -1.86 14.81
CA ARG A 130 27.14 -2.45 14.62
C ARG A 130 27.41 -2.90 13.19
N LEU A 131 26.39 -3.36 12.48
CA LEU A 131 26.53 -4.02 11.18
C LEU A 131 26.49 -3.05 9.99
N TRP A 132 25.61 -2.05 10.03
CA TRP A 132 25.32 -1.18 8.91
C TRP A 132 26.52 -0.33 8.46
N PRO A 133 27.38 0.24 9.33
CA PRO A 133 28.57 0.94 8.88
C PRO A 133 29.53 0.04 8.10
N ALA A 134 29.79 -1.18 8.60
CA ALA A 134 30.65 -2.14 7.91
C ALA A 134 30.04 -2.58 6.57
N ALA A 135 28.72 -2.80 6.53
CA ALA A 135 28.02 -3.14 5.30
C ALA A 135 28.03 -1.99 4.28
N SER A 136 27.86 -0.74 4.73
CA SER A 136 28.02 0.46 3.90
C SER A 136 29.38 0.48 3.23
N ASP A 137 30.47 0.31 3.98
CA ASP A 137 31.83 0.36 3.45
C ASP A 137 32.09 -0.77 2.44
N ILE A 138 31.65 -1.99 2.75
CA ILE A 138 31.78 -3.15 1.85
C ILE A 138 31.05 -2.92 0.52
N LEU A 139 29.80 -2.45 0.59
CA LEU A 139 29.00 -2.23 -0.61
C LEU A 139 29.52 -1.04 -1.43
N ALA A 140 30.00 0.01 -0.78
CA ALA A 140 30.62 1.15 -1.44
C ALA A 140 31.93 0.76 -2.17
N ASP A 141 32.81 -0.01 -1.53
CA ASP A 141 34.03 -0.54 -2.18
C ASP A 141 33.68 -1.43 -3.37
N PHE A 142 32.73 -2.35 -3.18
CA PHE A 142 32.26 -3.21 -4.27
C PHE A 142 31.73 -2.38 -5.44
N ALA A 143 30.85 -1.41 -5.19
CA ALA A 143 30.26 -0.58 -6.23
C ALA A 143 31.34 0.20 -7.01
N LYS A 144 32.31 0.77 -6.30
CA LYS A 144 33.45 1.48 -6.90
C LYS A 144 34.28 0.58 -7.81
N ARG A 145 34.61 -0.64 -7.36
CA ARG A 145 35.41 -1.60 -8.13
C ARG A 145 34.64 -2.13 -9.33
N ALA A 146 33.38 -2.50 -9.15
CA ALA A 146 32.51 -3.02 -10.20
C ALA A 146 32.18 -1.97 -11.28
N ALA A 147 32.26 -0.67 -10.97
CA ALA A 147 32.16 0.39 -11.97
C ALA A 147 33.33 0.39 -12.98
N THR A 148 34.51 -0.08 -12.56
CA THR A 148 35.71 -0.14 -13.41
C THR A 148 36.02 -1.54 -13.93
N ASP A 149 35.61 -2.59 -13.22
CA ASP A 149 35.87 -3.99 -13.55
C ASP A 149 34.59 -4.68 -14.07
N GLN A 150 34.47 -4.74 -15.39
CA GLN A 150 33.34 -5.37 -16.07
C GLN A 150 33.21 -6.87 -15.76
N ARG A 151 34.33 -7.55 -15.51
CA ARG A 151 34.35 -8.99 -15.24
C ARG A 151 33.76 -9.25 -13.86
N LEU A 152 34.27 -8.56 -12.84
CA LEU A 152 33.72 -8.60 -11.48
C LEU A 152 32.22 -8.29 -11.48
N ARG A 153 31.81 -7.24 -12.20
CA ARG A 153 30.40 -6.84 -12.34
C ARG A 153 29.54 -7.97 -12.90
N THR A 154 29.95 -8.51 -14.05
CA THR A 154 29.18 -9.55 -14.75
C THR A 154 29.10 -10.85 -13.94
N GLU A 155 30.20 -11.25 -13.28
CA GLU A 155 30.28 -12.46 -12.48
C GLU A 155 29.43 -12.38 -11.20
N ARG A 156 29.35 -11.21 -10.55
CA ARG A 156 28.69 -11.08 -9.24
C ARG A 156 27.24 -10.60 -9.32
N ILE A 157 26.93 -9.68 -10.23
CA ILE A 157 25.62 -9.01 -10.28
C ILE A 157 24.97 -9.02 -11.68
N GLY A 158 25.63 -9.64 -12.66
CA GLY A 158 25.14 -9.71 -14.04
C GLY A 158 25.44 -8.45 -14.86
N ARG A 159 24.77 -8.32 -16.01
CA ARG A 159 24.98 -7.21 -16.97
C ARG A 159 24.08 -6.00 -16.72
N ASP A 160 23.23 -6.07 -15.70
CA ASP A 160 22.24 -5.04 -15.42
C ASP A 160 22.88 -3.89 -14.63
N GLU A 161 23.06 -2.74 -15.28
CA GLU A 161 23.67 -1.58 -14.64
C GLU A 161 22.83 -1.00 -13.50
N ASP A 162 21.52 -1.19 -13.53
CA ASP A 162 20.62 -0.69 -12.48
C ASP A 162 20.87 -1.40 -11.14
N VAL A 163 21.30 -2.66 -11.16
CA VAL A 163 21.70 -3.42 -9.97
C VAL A 163 22.91 -2.77 -9.29
N LEU A 164 23.87 -2.25 -10.06
CA LEU A 164 25.03 -1.54 -9.52
C LEU A 164 24.63 -0.21 -8.85
N HIS A 165 23.72 0.54 -9.48
CA HIS A 165 23.19 1.78 -8.91
C HIS A 165 22.43 1.52 -7.60
N GLN A 166 21.62 0.46 -7.56
CA GLN A 166 20.93 0.05 -6.34
C GLN A 166 21.90 -0.36 -5.22
N ILE A 167 23.02 -1.02 -5.53
CA ILE A 167 24.04 -1.34 -4.51
C ILE A 167 24.70 -0.07 -3.97
N ALA A 168 25.00 0.90 -4.84
CA ALA A 168 25.56 2.19 -4.41
C ALA A 168 24.58 2.98 -3.53
N ASP A 169 23.30 3.05 -3.94
CA ASP A 169 22.22 3.66 -3.14
C ASP A 169 22.10 2.96 -1.78
N MET A 170 22.12 1.62 -1.76
CA MET A 170 22.04 0.82 -0.53
C MET A 170 23.18 1.14 0.43
N ALA A 171 24.42 1.23 -0.07
CA ALA A 171 25.57 1.64 0.73
C ALA A 171 25.33 3.00 1.41
N ALA A 172 24.83 3.98 0.64
CA ALA A 172 24.54 5.32 1.15
C ALA A 172 23.46 5.33 2.24
N PHE A 173 22.40 4.52 2.11
CA PHE A 173 21.38 4.37 3.16
C PHE A 173 21.94 3.69 4.42
N LEU A 174 22.76 2.65 4.25
CA LEU A 174 23.34 1.90 5.37
C LEU A 174 24.27 2.76 6.22
N ARG A 175 24.97 3.73 5.62
CA ARG A 175 25.76 4.72 6.37
C ARG A 175 24.95 5.42 7.47
N PHE A 176 23.64 5.60 7.24
CA PHE A 176 22.73 6.24 8.18
C PHE A 176 21.70 5.26 8.78
N GLY A 177 21.92 3.94 8.67
CA GLY A 177 20.92 2.93 9.00
C GLY A 177 20.30 3.09 10.39
N ALA A 178 21.13 3.32 11.41
CA ALA A 178 20.66 3.49 12.79
C ALA A 178 19.79 4.72 12.96
N ARG A 179 20.20 5.83 12.36
CA ARG A 179 19.46 7.09 12.41
C ARG A 179 18.12 7.00 11.67
N ILE A 180 18.09 6.30 10.54
CA ILE A 180 16.86 6.06 9.79
C ILE A 180 15.88 5.21 10.61
N GLU A 181 16.36 4.10 11.20
CA GLU A 181 15.51 3.22 12.01
C GLU A 181 15.01 3.91 13.29
N GLN A 182 15.81 4.76 13.92
CA GLN A 182 15.38 5.59 15.07
C GLN A 182 14.24 6.53 14.68
N ILE A 183 14.41 7.31 13.60
CA ILE A 183 13.35 8.20 13.11
C ILE A 183 12.08 7.41 12.78
N LYS A 184 12.22 6.25 12.12
CA LYS A 184 11.07 5.38 11.81
C LYS A 184 10.34 4.90 13.06
N ALA A 185 11.05 4.66 14.15
CA ALA A 185 10.46 4.24 15.42
C ALA A 185 9.67 5.38 16.10
N ASP A 186 10.14 6.62 15.94
CA ASP A 186 9.56 7.82 16.57
C ASP A 186 8.46 8.49 15.70
N LEU A 187 8.32 8.10 14.43
CA LEU A 187 7.27 8.60 13.54
C LEU A 187 5.89 7.97 13.83
N PRO A 188 4.79 8.63 13.42
CA PRO A 188 3.46 8.04 13.52
C PRO A 188 3.35 6.73 12.71
N PRO A 189 2.37 5.88 13.03
CA PRO A 189 2.12 4.65 12.27
C PRO A 189 1.95 4.93 10.77
N LYS A 190 2.71 4.22 9.94
CA LYS A 190 2.62 4.32 8.48
C LYS A 190 1.30 3.76 7.91
N PRO A 191 0.76 4.34 6.82
CA PRO A 191 1.16 5.63 6.27
C PRO A 191 0.70 6.77 7.19
N PHE A 192 1.57 7.72 7.51
CA PHE A 192 1.17 8.87 8.35
C PHE A 192 0.56 9.97 7.48
N GLU A 193 -0.59 10.50 7.89
CA GLU A 193 -1.28 11.60 7.17
C GLU A 193 -0.80 12.99 7.63
N ASP A 194 -0.33 13.08 8.88
CA ASP A 194 0.09 14.33 9.48
C ASP A 194 1.28 14.18 10.42
N LEU A 195 2.07 15.24 10.53
CA LEU A 195 3.24 15.32 11.41
C LEU A 195 2.96 16.31 12.52
N GLN A 196 2.87 15.81 13.75
CA GLN A 196 2.84 16.67 14.95
C GLN A 196 4.10 17.54 15.05
N PRO A 197 4.04 18.70 15.74
CA PRO A 197 5.17 19.64 15.83
C PRO A 197 6.49 19.02 16.30
N HIS A 198 6.43 18.06 17.24
CA HIS A 198 7.63 17.37 17.72
C HIS A 198 8.26 16.45 16.66
N HIS A 199 7.46 15.80 15.80
CA HIS A 199 7.99 15.03 14.68
C HIS A 199 8.67 15.93 13.65
N VAL A 200 8.06 17.09 13.38
CA VAL A 200 8.64 18.10 12.49
C VAL A 200 10.00 18.55 13.03
N GLN A 201 10.06 18.97 14.30
CA GLN A 201 11.30 19.40 14.95
C GLN A 201 12.40 18.33 14.88
N MET A 202 12.07 17.07 15.18
CA MET A 202 13.00 15.94 15.08
C MET A 202 13.57 15.80 13.66
N ILE A 203 12.72 15.89 12.62
CA ILE A 203 13.16 15.81 11.21
C ILE A 203 14.07 17.00 10.86
N GLU A 204 13.73 18.21 11.31
CA GLU A 204 14.54 19.41 11.08
C GLU A 204 15.92 19.29 11.72
N GLU A 205 15.99 18.85 12.97
CA GLU A 205 17.24 18.59 13.70
C GLU A 205 18.09 17.55 12.97
N VAL A 206 17.47 16.51 12.41
CA VAL A 206 18.17 15.54 11.58
C VAL A 206 18.77 16.21 10.35
N PHE A 207 17.96 16.92 9.57
CA PHE A 207 18.38 17.53 8.31
C PHE A 207 19.51 18.56 8.48
N ILE A 208 19.50 19.34 9.56
CA ILE A 208 20.53 20.36 9.84
C ILE A 208 21.92 19.74 10.07
N THR A 209 21.94 18.55 10.67
CA THR A 209 23.19 17.84 11.00
C THR A 209 23.72 16.97 9.87
N LEU A 210 22.98 16.80 8.77
CA LEU A 210 23.45 16.04 7.62
C LEU A 210 24.49 16.85 6.83
N PRO A 211 25.62 16.23 6.45
CA PRO A 211 26.75 16.97 5.88
C PRO A 211 26.53 17.34 4.41
N LEU A 212 25.78 16.52 3.66
CA LEU A 212 25.58 16.71 2.22
C LEU A 212 24.08 16.81 1.86
N PRO A 213 23.72 17.60 0.83
CA PRO A 213 22.34 17.66 0.33
C PRO A 213 21.80 16.29 -0.14
N GLU A 214 22.69 15.44 -0.65
CA GLU A 214 22.37 14.07 -1.06
C GLU A 214 21.89 13.21 0.11
N ASP A 215 22.41 13.46 1.32
CA ASP A 215 21.98 12.76 2.53
C ASP A 215 20.55 13.16 2.90
N VAL A 216 20.22 14.45 2.78
CA VAL A 216 18.85 14.94 2.96
C VAL A 216 17.90 14.27 1.97
N ALA A 217 18.34 14.04 0.72
CA ALA A 217 17.58 13.31 -0.29
C ALA A 217 17.24 11.88 0.16
N LEU A 218 18.21 11.17 0.74
CA LEU A 218 18.02 9.80 1.23
C LEU A 218 16.96 9.74 2.33
N PHE A 219 17.08 10.58 3.36
CA PHE A 219 16.08 10.65 4.43
C PHE A 219 14.71 11.05 3.90
N THR A 220 14.67 12.03 2.98
CA THR A 220 13.40 12.47 2.40
C THR A 220 12.73 11.35 1.59
N ARG A 221 13.48 10.51 0.86
CA ARG A 221 12.93 9.32 0.18
C ARG A 221 12.23 8.36 1.16
N ILE A 222 12.80 8.15 2.35
CA ILE A 222 12.17 7.34 3.40
C ILE A 222 10.89 8.00 3.90
N LEU A 223 10.93 9.30 4.22
CA LEU A 223 9.75 10.04 4.68
C LEU A 223 8.62 10.02 3.65
N LEU A 224 8.94 10.19 2.36
CA LEU A 224 7.97 10.11 1.27
C LEU A 224 7.35 8.72 1.16
N ALA A 225 8.12 7.65 1.35
CA ALA A 225 7.61 6.28 1.32
C ALA A 225 6.73 5.93 2.53
N LEU A 226 6.91 6.62 3.66
CA LEU A 226 6.13 6.44 4.89
C LEU A 226 4.90 7.36 4.97
N SER A 227 4.85 8.41 4.15
CA SER A 227 3.80 9.42 4.18
C SER A 227 2.57 9.01 3.35
N GLY A 228 1.38 9.29 3.88
CA GLY A 228 0.13 9.30 3.12
C GLY A 228 -0.08 10.58 2.31
N GLU A 229 0.64 11.65 2.65
CA GLU A 229 0.60 12.97 1.99
C GLU A 229 2.02 13.44 1.62
N PRO A 230 2.58 12.99 0.49
CA PRO A 230 3.95 13.31 0.08
C PRO A 230 4.22 14.82 -0.06
N ALA A 231 3.22 15.60 -0.46
CA ALA A 231 3.35 17.05 -0.61
C ALA A 231 3.75 17.76 0.70
N LYS A 232 3.22 17.33 1.85
CA LYS A 232 3.59 17.91 3.16
C LYS A 232 5.06 17.70 3.49
N VAL A 233 5.62 16.54 3.13
CA VAL A 233 7.05 16.24 3.31
C VAL A 233 7.91 17.13 2.41
N LEU A 234 7.48 17.36 1.17
CA LEU A 234 8.17 18.28 0.25
C LEU A 234 8.09 19.74 0.75
N GLU A 235 6.94 20.19 1.27
CA GLU A 235 6.79 21.53 1.86
C GLU A 235 7.69 21.71 3.08
N LEU A 236 7.81 20.67 3.91
CA LEU A 236 8.75 20.67 5.02
C LEU A 236 10.18 20.88 4.50
N LEU A 237 10.62 20.07 3.52
CA LEU A 237 11.96 20.18 2.94
C LEU A 237 12.28 21.58 2.38
N GLU A 238 11.31 22.26 1.77
CA GLU A 238 11.50 23.64 1.29
C GLU A 238 11.76 24.64 2.44
N ARG A 239 11.14 24.42 3.60
CA ARG A 239 11.23 25.29 4.78
C ARG A 239 12.49 25.02 5.61
N VAL A 240 12.94 23.77 5.68
CA VAL A 240 14.11 23.40 6.50
C VAL A 240 15.39 24.07 5.99
N LYS A 241 16.18 24.59 6.93
CA LYS A 241 17.51 25.12 6.66
C LYS A 241 18.51 23.97 6.53
N ILE A 242 18.80 23.57 5.31
CA ILE A 242 19.85 22.58 5.01
C ILE A 242 21.15 23.23 4.59
N GLN A 243 22.27 22.52 4.75
CA GLN A 243 23.61 22.95 4.30
C GLN A 243 23.75 22.83 2.77
N ALA A 244 22.95 23.59 2.03
CA ALA A 244 22.91 23.59 0.58
C ALA A 244 22.71 25.01 0.03
N THR A 245 23.28 25.30 -1.13
CA THR A 245 22.92 26.50 -1.90
C THR A 245 21.45 26.44 -2.32
N GLN A 246 20.83 27.59 -2.58
CA GLN A 246 19.43 27.64 -3.06
C GLN A 246 19.24 26.78 -4.32
N ARG A 247 20.18 26.83 -5.26
CA ARG A 247 20.15 26.02 -6.49
C ARG A 247 20.18 24.51 -6.21
N GLN A 248 21.01 24.06 -5.27
CA GLN A 248 21.07 22.65 -4.87
C GLN A 248 19.77 22.22 -4.18
N ARG A 249 19.19 23.08 -3.33
CA ARG A 249 17.89 22.82 -2.70
C ARG A 249 16.77 22.71 -3.74
N ASP A 250 16.73 23.64 -4.69
CA ASP A 250 15.72 23.65 -5.75
C ASP A 250 15.83 22.39 -6.63
N ALA A 251 17.05 21.97 -6.97
CA ALA A 251 17.29 20.73 -7.69
C ALA A 251 16.85 19.50 -6.89
N LEU A 252 17.20 19.44 -5.61
CA LEU A 252 16.82 18.36 -4.71
C LEU A 252 15.29 18.22 -4.58
N VAL A 253 14.59 19.32 -4.29
CA VAL A 253 13.13 19.34 -4.19
C VAL A 253 12.50 18.97 -5.53
N GLY A 254 13.06 19.47 -6.64
CA GLY A 254 12.65 19.10 -7.99
C GLY A 254 12.72 17.59 -8.22
N ASP A 255 13.90 16.98 -8.04
CA ASP A 255 14.13 15.55 -8.25
C ASP A 255 13.20 14.67 -7.39
N LEU A 256 13.00 15.03 -6.12
CA LEU A 256 12.09 14.33 -5.22
C LEU A 256 10.62 14.50 -5.66
N THR A 257 10.23 15.70 -6.10
CA THR A 257 8.88 15.96 -6.63
C THR A 257 8.61 15.12 -7.87
N GLN A 258 9.57 15.05 -8.79
CA GLN A 258 9.44 14.20 -9.98
C GLN A 258 9.27 12.73 -9.60
N SER A 259 10.07 12.23 -8.64
CA SER A 259 9.94 10.87 -8.13
C SER A 259 8.55 10.58 -7.53
N VAL A 260 7.95 11.54 -6.83
CA VAL A 260 6.57 11.41 -6.32
C VAL A 260 5.55 11.39 -7.46
N ILE A 261 5.70 12.26 -8.47
CA ILE A 261 4.79 12.31 -9.62
C ILE A 261 4.82 10.99 -10.39
N ASP A 262 6.02 10.49 -10.68
CA ASP A 262 6.22 9.20 -11.37
C ASP A 262 5.56 8.07 -10.56
N LYS A 263 5.76 8.07 -9.23
CA LYS A 263 5.15 7.09 -8.33
C LYS A 263 3.62 7.15 -8.31
N LEU A 264 3.03 8.35 -8.31
CA LEU A 264 1.58 8.52 -8.38
C LEU A 264 1.01 8.04 -9.72
N GLY A 265 1.74 8.27 -10.81
CA GLY A 265 1.42 7.70 -12.13
C GLY A 265 1.40 6.18 -12.09
N GLU A 266 2.46 5.56 -11.56
CA GLU A 266 2.55 4.10 -11.43
C GLU A 266 1.45 3.50 -10.53
N ASP A 267 1.14 4.15 -9.41
CA ASP A 267 0.09 3.68 -8.51
C ASP A 267 -1.31 3.82 -9.12
N ALA A 268 -1.54 4.85 -9.95
CA ALA A 268 -2.78 4.97 -10.70
C ALA A 268 -2.93 3.86 -11.74
N ASP A 269 -1.87 3.53 -12.49
CA ASP A 269 -1.88 2.43 -13.46
C ASP A 269 -2.18 1.08 -12.79
N ARG A 270 -1.74 0.90 -11.54
CA ARG A 270 -1.96 -0.33 -10.75
C ARG A 270 -3.31 -0.43 -10.08
N LEU A 271 -4.15 0.60 -10.13
CA LEU A 271 -5.50 0.48 -9.59
C LEU A 271 -6.26 -0.69 -10.24
N VAL A 272 -5.98 -0.97 -11.51
CA VAL A 272 -6.58 -2.09 -12.27
C VAL A 272 -6.24 -3.47 -11.68
N ASP A 273 -5.13 -3.60 -10.96
CA ASP A 273 -4.69 -4.86 -10.34
C ASP A 273 -5.41 -5.17 -9.02
N ILE A 274 -6.17 -4.22 -8.46
CA ILE A 274 -6.90 -4.43 -7.21
C ILE A 274 -8.02 -5.45 -7.45
N PRO A 275 -8.12 -6.53 -6.65
CA PRO A 275 -9.17 -7.53 -6.80
C PRO A 275 -10.57 -6.90 -6.76
N ARG A 276 -11.46 -7.42 -7.60
CA ARG A 276 -12.84 -6.93 -7.71
C ARG A 276 -13.64 -7.01 -6.41
N THR A 277 -13.28 -7.94 -5.53
CA THR A 277 -13.91 -8.14 -4.22
C THR A 277 -13.59 -7.01 -3.24
N ASP A 278 -12.54 -6.22 -3.47
CA ASP A 278 -11.97 -5.31 -2.47
C ASP A 278 -12.34 -3.86 -2.78
N LEU A 279 -13.62 -3.60 -3.06
CA LEU A 279 -14.12 -2.30 -3.53
C LEU A 279 -13.76 -1.14 -2.57
N GLN A 280 -13.82 -1.41 -1.27
CA GLN A 280 -13.48 -0.42 -0.24
C GLN A 280 -11.98 -0.09 -0.22
N VAL A 281 -11.11 -1.06 -0.52
CA VAL A 281 -9.67 -0.82 -0.66
C VAL A 281 -9.42 0.02 -1.90
N ALA A 282 -10.05 -0.33 -3.02
CA ALA A 282 -9.98 0.42 -4.27
C ALA A 282 -10.36 1.90 -4.09
N ALA A 283 -11.50 2.17 -3.44
CA ALA A 283 -11.96 3.52 -3.20
C ALA A 283 -10.99 4.33 -2.32
N LYS A 284 -10.47 3.73 -1.24
CA LYS A 284 -9.47 4.37 -0.35
C LYS A 284 -8.16 4.68 -1.09
N VAL A 285 -7.64 3.73 -1.88
CA VAL A 285 -6.38 3.94 -2.62
C VAL A 285 -6.55 5.03 -3.67
N ALA A 286 -7.64 5.00 -4.45
CA ALA A 286 -7.95 6.06 -5.42
C ALA A 286 -8.11 7.44 -4.72
N GLY A 287 -8.79 7.47 -3.57
CA GLY A 287 -8.95 8.67 -2.73
C GLY A 287 -7.63 9.31 -2.32
N ARG A 288 -6.70 8.48 -1.85
CA ARG A 288 -5.35 8.94 -1.46
C ARG A 288 -4.57 9.47 -2.65
N LEU A 289 -4.67 8.83 -3.83
CA LEU A 289 -4.00 9.29 -5.03
C LEU A 289 -4.52 10.65 -5.50
N VAL A 290 -5.85 10.83 -5.55
CA VAL A 290 -6.46 12.13 -5.91
C VAL A 290 -6.04 13.21 -4.93
N SER A 291 -6.09 12.92 -3.62
CA SER A 291 -5.69 13.88 -2.59
C SER A 291 -4.21 14.29 -2.72
N SER A 292 -3.33 13.33 -3.04
CA SER A 292 -1.90 13.59 -3.28
C SER A 292 -1.68 14.42 -4.54
N LEU A 293 -2.39 14.15 -5.63
CA LEU A 293 -2.33 14.93 -6.88
C LEU A 293 -2.86 16.34 -6.68
N ASP A 294 -3.94 16.51 -5.91
CA ASP A 294 -4.47 17.82 -5.55
C ASP A 294 -3.46 18.60 -4.72
N ALA A 295 -2.86 17.98 -3.70
CA ALA A 295 -1.86 18.63 -2.86
C ALA A 295 -0.63 19.09 -3.65
N LEU A 296 -0.09 18.25 -4.53
CA LEU A 296 1.01 18.63 -5.43
C LEU A 296 0.60 19.73 -6.41
N GLY A 297 -0.63 19.67 -6.93
CA GLY A 297 -1.17 20.63 -7.90
C GLY A 297 -1.48 22.02 -7.34
N ARG A 298 -1.55 22.20 -6.00
CA ARG A 298 -1.75 23.53 -5.39
C ARG A 298 -0.60 24.49 -5.68
N LYS A 299 0.60 23.97 -5.86
CA LYS A 299 1.80 24.74 -6.14
C LYS A 299 2.33 24.42 -7.54
N ARG A 300 2.46 25.45 -8.38
CA ARG A 300 2.89 25.29 -9.78
C ARG A 300 4.37 24.90 -9.92
N GLN A 301 5.20 25.35 -8.98
CA GLN A 301 6.65 25.16 -9.01
C GLN A 301 7.14 24.55 -7.70
N TRP A 302 7.86 23.45 -7.80
CA TRP A 302 8.52 22.77 -6.69
C TRP A 302 10.02 22.73 -6.97
N GLY A 303 10.78 23.56 -6.23
CA GLY A 303 12.19 23.78 -6.53
C GLY A 303 12.43 24.19 -8.00
N SER A 304 13.21 23.40 -8.73
CA SER A 304 13.53 23.64 -10.13
C SER A 304 12.51 23.09 -11.14
N ILE A 305 11.51 22.32 -10.70
CA ILE A 305 10.54 21.67 -11.59
C ILE A 305 9.20 22.41 -11.57
N ASN A 306 8.68 22.65 -12.78
CA ASN A 306 7.29 23.03 -12.97
C ASN A 306 6.46 21.76 -13.08
N VAL A 307 5.47 21.60 -12.22
CA VAL A 307 4.59 20.44 -12.28
C VAL A 307 3.72 20.57 -13.53
N ASP A 308 3.99 19.70 -14.51
CA ASP A 308 3.25 19.71 -15.77
C ASP A 308 1.80 19.28 -15.51
N ALA A 309 0.87 20.21 -15.76
CA ALA A 309 -0.55 19.95 -15.68
C ALA A 309 -0.95 18.73 -16.54
N ARG A 310 -0.28 18.51 -17.68
CA ARG A 310 -0.57 17.36 -18.55
C ARG A 310 -0.25 16.02 -17.90
N THR A 311 0.82 15.95 -17.11
CA THR A 311 1.20 14.73 -16.39
C THR A 311 0.22 14.45 -15.26
N LEU A 312 -0.13 15.46 -14.47
CA LEU A 312 -1.17 15.33 -13.44
C LEU A 312 -2.53 14.94 -14.06
N ASP A 313 -2.89 15.54 -15.20
CA ASP A 313 -4.14 15.25 -15.90
C ASP A 313 -4.17 13.83 -16.47
N ARG A 314 -3.03 13.28 -16.90
CA ARG A 314 -2.93 11.89 -17.33
C ARG A 314 -3.23 10.95 -16.17
N THR A 315 -2.60 11.18 -15.02
CA THR A 315 -2.84 10.37 -13.81
C THR A 315 -4.28 10.53 -13.32
N ARG A 316 -4.84 11.74 -13.31
CA ARG A 316 -6.26 11.98 -12.98
C ARG A 316 -7.20 11.22 -13.90
N ARG A 317 -6.91 11.20 -15.21
CA ARG A 317 -7.69 10.44 -16.19
C ARG A 317 -7.64 8.93 -15.91
N ALA A 318 -6.46 8.36 -15.66
CA ALA A 318 -6.34 6.95 -15.31
C ALA A 318 -7.15 6.58 -14.06
N ILE A 319 -7.12 7.42 -13.01
CA ILE A 319 -7.95 7.22 -11.82
C ILE A 319 -9.45 7.37 -12.17
N GLY A 320 -9.82 8.35 -12.99
CA GLY A 320 -11.19 8.55 -13.43
C GLY A 320 -11.76 7.37 -14.21
N ASP A 321 -11.00 6.84 -15.16
CA ASP A 321 -11.37 5.64 -15.93
C ASP A 321 -11.55 4.44 -15.00
N PHE A 322 -10.67 4.27 -14.01
CA PHE A 322 -10.82 3.25 -12.98
C PHE A 322 -12.10 3.40 -12.14
N VAL A 323 -12.46 4.62 -11.73
CA VAL A 323 -13.71 4.89 -10.99
C VAL A 323 -14.93 4.54 -11.86
N VAL A 324 -14.96 4.99 -13.11
CA VAL A 324 -16.05 4.70 -14.05
C VAL A 324 -16.22 3.20 -14.26
N GLU A 325 -15.12 2.48 -14.46
CA GLU A 325 -15.12 1.03 -14.66
C GLU A 325 -15.67 0.28 -13.44
N ASN A 326 -15.26 0.64 -12.21
CA ASN A 326 -15.80 0.01 -11.00
C ASN A 326 -17.29 0.30 -10.79
N LEU A 327 -17.75 1.51 -11.15
CA LEU A 327 -19.18 1.85 -11.11
C LEU A 327 -19.98 1.05 -12.15
N ASN A 328 -19.46 0.89 -13.37
CA ASN A 328 -20.11 0.04 -14.38
C ASN A 328 -20.27 -1.39 -13.88
N ARG A 329 -19.20 -1.97 -13.30
CA ARG A 329 -19.23 -3.32 -12.73
C ARG A 329 -20.23 -3.44 -11.58
N THR A 330 -20.24 -2.48 -10.66
CA THR A 330 -21.18 -2.51 -9.53
C THR A 330 -22.63 -2.41 -10.00
N ALA A 331 -22.90 -1.66 -11.08
CA ALA A 331 -24.21 -1.60 -11.69
C ALA A 331 -24.61 -2.93 -12.36
N GLU A 332 -23.68 -3.65 -12.99
CA GLU A 332 -23.92 -4.97 -13.61
C GLU A 332 -24.20 -6.07 -12.56
N ASP A 333 -23.43 -6.10 -11.46
CA ASP A 333 -23.58 -7.10 -10.39
C ASP A 333 -24.91 -6.99 -9.63
N SER A 334 -25.57 -5.82 -9.72
CA SER A 334 -26.85 -5.55 -9.06
C SER A 334 -27.98 -6.51 -9.50
N ALA A 335 -27.97 -6.96 -10.77
CA ALA A 335 -28.94 -7.91 -11.29
C ALA A 335 -28.79 -9.30 -10.65
N VAL A 336 -27.55 -9.72 -10.40
CA VAL A 336 -27.25 -10.99 -9.73
C VAL A 336 -27.63 -10.91 -8.25
N SER A 337 -27.37 -9.78 -7.59
CA SER A 337 -27.77 -9.51 -6.21
C SER A 337 -29.29 -9.60 -6.03
N MET A 338 -30.07 -8.97 -6.92
CA MET A 338 -31.53 -9.04 -6.86
C MET A 338 -32.07 -10.47 -6.96
N ALA A 339 -31.48 -11.31 -7.82
CA ALA A 339 -31.89 -12.71 -7.96
C ALA A 339 -31.59 -13.52 -6.68
N ALA A 340 -30.44 -13.29 -6.05
CA ALA A 340 -30.05 -13.93 -4.79
C ALA A 340 -30.97 -13.52 -3.62
N THR A 341 -31.25 -12.22 -3.51
CA THR A 341 -32.11 -11.65 -2.46
C THR A 341 -33.56 -12.13 -2.58
N LYS A 342 -34.04 -12.37 -3.81
CA LYS A 342 -35.35 -12.99 -4.04
C LYS A 342 -35.39 -14.45 -3.57
N ALA A 343 -34.32 -15.21 -3.82
CA ALA A 343 -34.22 -16.61 -3.45
C ALA A 343 -34.09 -16.83 -1.94
N ASN A 344 -33.43 -15.92 -1.22
CA ASN A 344 -33.28 -15.96 0.22
C ASN A 344 -33.48 -14.57 0.85
N PRO A 345 -34.72 -14.23 1.26
CA PRO A 345 -35.03 -12.90 1.78
C PRO A 345 -34.72 -12.74 3.27
N ALA A 346 -34.16 -13.75 3.92
CA ALA A 346 -33.82 -13.71 5.35
C ALA A 346 -32.94 -12.49 5.70
N PRO A 347 -32.97 -12.02 6.96
CA PRO A 347 -32.06 -10.99 7.44
C PRO A 347 -30.61 -11.37 7.15
N ALA A 348 -29.80 -10.37 6.82
CA ALA A 348 -28.37 -10.58 6.62
C ALA A 348 -27.74 -11.05 7.92
N THR A 349 -26.80 -11.99 7.83
CA THR A 349 -25.90 -12.28 8.95
C THR A 349 -25.03 -11.04 9.25
N ASP A 350 -24.50 -10.91 10.46
CA ASP A 350 -23.62 -9.80 10.84
C ASP A 350 -22.45 -9.60 9.85
N ALA A 351 -21.87 -10.70 9.36
CA ALA A 351 -20.80 -10.64 8.37
C ALA A 351 -21.26 -10.07 7.01
N GLN A 352 -22.45 -10.46 6.55
CA GLN A 352 -23.04 -9.94 5.31
C GLN A 352 -23.46 -8.47 5.45
N ALA A 353 -23.97 -8.07 6.62
CA ALA A 353 -24.30 -6.68 6.92
C ALA A 353 -23.04 -5.79 6.86
N VAL A 354 -21.94 -6.22 7.48
CA VAL A 354 -20.65 -5.51 7.43
C VAL A 354 -20.14 -5.40 5.99
N GLU A 355 -20.17 -6.47 5.20
CA GLU A 355 -19.74 -6.42 3.79
C GLU A 355 -20.60 -5.44 2.96
N ALA A 356 -21.91 -5.44 3.17
CA ALA A 356 -22.83 -4.53 2.49
C ALA A 356 -22.60 -3.06 2.87
N GLU A 357 -22.32 -2.79 4.14
CA GLU A 357 -21.94 -1.45 4.62
C GLU A 357 -20.58 -0.98 4.05
N GLU A 358 -19.60 -1.87 3.97
CA GLU A 358 -18.30 -1.56 3.35
C GLU A 358 -18.46 -1.23 1.86
N ARG A 359 -19.29 -2.00 1.14
CA ARG A 359 -19.62 -1.72 -0.27
C ARG A 359 -20.35 -0.38 -0.43
N ALA A 360 -21.30 -0.09 0.44
CA ALA A 360 -22.01 1.20 0.48
C ALA A 360 -21.05 2.37 0.73
N GLY A 361 -20.12 2.20 1.68
CA GLY A 361 -19.06 3.16 1.97
C GLY A 361 -18.17 3.43 0.76
N ALA A 362 -17.80 2.38 0.02
CA ALA A 362 -16.98 2.49 -1.18
C ALA A 362 -17.70 3.26 -2.30
N LEU A 363 -19.00 2.99 -2.50
CA LEU A 363 -19.83 3.71 -3.47
C LEU A 363 -19.91 5.20 -3.18
N ARG A 364 -20.11 5.58 -1.92
CA ARG A 364 -20.08 6.99 -1.52
C ARG A 364 -18.72 7.63 -1.78
N GLN A 365 -17.63 6.96 -1.44
CA GLN A 365 -16.28 7.45 -1.72
C GLN A 365 -16.03 7.63 -3.22
N PHE A 366 -16.47 6.69 -4.07
CA PHE A 366 -16.37 6.88 -5.52
C PHE A 366 -17.18 8.06 -6.03
N ARG A 367 -18.34 8.34 -5.43
CA ARG A 367 -19.14 9.52 -5.79
C ARG A 367 -18.42 10.82 -5.43
N ASP A 368 -17.82 10.87 -4.25
CA ASP A 368 -17.04 12.04 -3.83
C ASP A 368 -15.78 12.18 -4.70
N LEU A 369 -15.13 11.08 -5.06
CA LEU A 369 -14.00 11.07 -6.00
C LEU A 369 -14.39 11.56 -7.39
N ALA A 370 -15.54 11.14 -7.91
CA ALA A 370 -16.03 11.60 -9.20
C ALA A 370 -16.23 13.12 -9.24
N ARG A 371 -16.64 13.72 -8.11
CA ARG A 371 -16.73 15.19 -7.96
C ARG A 371 -15.35 15.83 -7.93
N SER A 372 -14.41 15.31 -7.13
CA SER A 372 -13.04 15.83 -7.06
C SER A 372 -12.30 15.74 -8.40
N LEU A 373 -12.55 14.67 -9.16
CA LEU A 373 -12.02 14.45 -10.51
C LEU A 373 -12.78 15.23 -11.60
N LYS A 374 -13.90 15.88 -11.27
CA LYS A 374 -14.77 16.61 -12.22
C LYS A 374 -15.36 15.73 -13.33
N ILE A 375 -15.63 14.46 -13.03
CA ILE A 375 -16.26 13.47 -13.93
C ILE A 375 -17.69 13.12 -13.51
N ASP A 376 -18.34 13.97 -12.70
CA ASP A 376 -19.69 13.72 -12.19
C ASP A 376 -20.69 13.52 -13.34
N HIS A 377 -20.62 14.34 -14.38
CA HIS A 377 -21.50 14.26 -15.55
C HIS A 377 -21.44 12.90 -16.27
N HIS A 378 -20.28 12.23 -16.25
CA HIS A 378 -20.13 10.89 -16.82
C HIS A 378 -20.60 9.77 -15.87
N THR A 379 -20.58 10.00 -14.57
CA THR A 379 -20.87 8.98 -13.55
C THR A 379 -22.28 9.08 -12.96
N LYS A 380 -22.94 10.24 -13.08
CA LYS A 380 -24.26 10.52 -12.50
C LYS A 380 -25.31 9.48 -12.89
N ALA A 381 -25.46 9.20 -14.19
CA ALA A 381 -26.42 8.21 -14.68
C ALA A 381 -26.15 6.80 -14.13
N ARG A 382 -24.89 6.47 -13.83
CA ARG A 382 -24.50 5.19 -13.23
C ARG A 382 -24.86 5.14 -11.76
N PHE A 383 -24.56 6.19 -10.98
CA PHE A 383 -25.04 6.30 -9.60
C PHE A 383 -26.56 6.22 -9.52
N ASP A 384 -27.29 6.96 -10.38
CA ASP A 384 -28.75 6.89 -10.42
C ASP A 384 -29.26 5.48 -10.74
N THR A 385 -28.53 4.70 -11.53
CA THR A 385 -28.86 3.30 -11.84
C THR A 385 -28.61 2.39 -10.66
N ILE A 386 -27.44 2.51 -10.00
CA ILE A 386 -27.10 1.75 -8.80
C ILE A 386 -28.10 2.03 -7.68
N THR A 387 -28.38 3.30 -7.39
CA THR A 387 -29.33 3.70 -6.35
C THR A 387 -30.75 3.21 -6.65
N ARG A 388 -31.20 3.26 -7.90
CA ARG A 388 -32.50 2.67 -8.30
C ARG A 388 -32.52 1.15 -8.12
N SER A 389 -31.43 0.46 -8.44
CA SER A 389 -31.35 -0.98 -8.25
C SER A 389 -31.35 -1.35 -6.76
N MET A 390 -30.65 -0.60 -5.92
CA MET A 390 -30.67 -0.78 -4.46
C MET A 390 -32.08 -0.57 -3.87
N ASP A 391 -32.80 0.46 -4.30
CA ASP A 391 -34.19 0.70 -3.93
C ASP A 391 -35.09 -0.49 -4.32
N GLN A 392 -34.91 -1.02 -5.53
CA GLN A 392 -35.67 -2.17 -6.05
C GLN A 392 -35.36 -3.46 -5.30
N GLU A 393 -34.08 -3.72 -5.03
CA GLU A 393 -33.63 -4.88 -4.27
C GLU A 393 -34.20 -4.87 -2.84
N ALA A 394 -34.16 -3.72 -2.16
CA ALA A 394 -34.73 -3.58 -0.82
C ALA A 394 -36.25 -3.84 -0.81
N LEU A 395 -36.98 -3.31 -1.80
CA LEU A 395 -38.42 -3.55 -1.94
C LEU A 395 -38.74 -5.01 -2.23
N GLU A 396 -38.00 -5.65 -3.13
CA GLU A 396 -38.21 -7.06 -3.47
C GLU A 396 -37.87 -7.98 -2.29
N GLN A 397 -36.82 -7.67 -1.52
CA GLN A 397 -36.49 -8.44 -0.31
C GLN A 397 -37.64 -8.42 0.70
N VAL A 398 -38.17 -7.23 1.01
CA VAL A 398 -39.29 -7.09 1.95
C VAL A 398 -40.54 -7.81 1.43
N ARG A 399 -40.85 -7.70 0.13
CA ARG A 399 -42.00 -8.42 -0.46
C ARG A 399 -41.83 -9.93 -0.39
N SER A 400 -40.63 -10.43 -0.70
CA SER A 400 -40.32 -11.86 -0.63
C SER A 400 -40.35 -12.36 0.82
N ALA A 401 -39.83 -11.57 1.77
CA ALA A 401 -39.91 -11.88 3.19
C ALA A 401 -41.36 -12.00 3.69
N VAL A 402 -42.22 -11.06 3.28
CA VAL A 402 -43.65 -11.11 3.57
C VAL A 402 -44.31 -12.34 2.94
N ALA A 403 -44.04 -12.61 1.66
CA ALA A 403 -44.63 -13.75 0.94
C ALA A 403 -44.19 -15.11 1.52
N GLN A 404 -42.99 -15.18 2.09
CA GLN A 404 -42.46 -16.37 2.76
C GLN A 404 -42.88 -16.47 4.23
N GLY A 405 -43.64 -15.50 4.76
CA GLY A 405 -44.18 -15.54 6.11
C GLY A 405 -43.15 -15.33 7.21
N LEU A 406 -42.08 -14.57 6.95
CA LEU A 406 -41.10 -14.21 7.97
C LEU A 406 -41.76 -13.40 9.10
N SER A 407 -41.19 -13.48 10.30
CA SER A 407 -41.71 -12.74 11.46
C SER A 407 -41.58 -11.23 11.26
N ARG A 408 -42.44 -10.48 11.94
CA ARG A 408 -42.38 -9.01 11.91
C ARG A 408 -41.02 -8.46 12.35
N ALA A 409 -40.39 -9.09 13.34
CA ALA A 409 -39.06 -8.71 13.80
C ALA A 409 -37.98 -8.88 12.73
N GLU A 410 -38.02 -9.97 11.96
CA GLU A 410 -37.09 -10.21 10.85
C GLU A 410 -37.30 -9.23 9.70
N ILE A 411 -38.57 -8.93 9.37
CA ILE A 411 -38.91 -7.93 8.34
C ILE A 411 -38.45 -6.53 8.78
N ASP A 412 -38.68 -6.16 10.04
CA ASP A 412 -38.23 -4.87 10.59
C ASP A 412 -36.69 -4.77 10.56
N GLN A 413 -35.97 -5.88 10.84
CA GLN A 413 -34.51 -5.92 10.72
C GLN A 413 -34.03 -5.71 9.26
N ILE A 414 -34.63 -6.41 8.29
CA ILE A 414 -34.32 -6.20 6.86
C ILE A 414 -34.52 -4.74 6.45
N ILE A 415 -35.62 -4.11 6.91
CA ILE A 415 -35.90 -2.70 6.64
C ILE A 415 -34.79 -1.83 7.24
N VAL A 416 -34.42 -2.04 8.50
CA VAL A 416 -33.35 -1.27 9.16
C VAL A 416 -32.02 -1.40 8.41
N ASP A 417 -31.62 -2.61 8.03
CA ASP A 417 -30.36 -2.86 7.33
C ASP A 417 -30.32 -2.14 5.97
N ARG A 418 -31.42 -2.22 5.20
CA ARG A 418 -31.53 -1.55 3.90
C ARG A 418 -31.56 -0.02 4.02
N LEU A 419 -32.21 0.50 5.06
CA LEU A 419 -32.20 1.94 5.34
C LEU A 419 -30.81 2.43 5.74
N ARG A 420 -30.05 1.64 6.51
CA ARG A 420 -28.67 1.98 6.88
C ARG A 420 -27.76 2.03 5.67
N ILE A 421 -27.87 1.05 4.77
CA ILE A 421 -27.13 1.05 3.51
C ILE A 421 -27.48 2.28 2.65
N CYS A 422 -28.77 2.62 2.53
CA CYS A 422 -29.22 3.81 1.80
C CYS A 422 -28.68 5.10 2.41
N ASP A 423 -28.66 5.22 3.74
CA ASP A 423 -28.13 6.39 4.44
C ASP A 423 -26.63 6.56 4.23
N ILE A 424 -25.86 5.46 4.21
CA ILE A 424 -24.44 5.49 3.90
C ILE A 424 -24.22 6.05 2.49
N VAL A 425 -24.96 5.58 1.49
CA VAL A 425 -24.77 5.99 0.08
C VAL A 425 -25.34 7.37 -0.21
N GLU A 426 -26.61 7.63 0.09
CA GLU A 426 -27.36 8.81 -0.35
C GLU A 426 -27.64 9.83 0.75
N GLY A 427 -27.60 9.40 2.02
CA GLY A 427 -27.90 10.23 3.17
C GLY A 427 -29.39 10.30 3.54
N TYR A 428 -29.65 11.04 4.62
CA TYR A 428 -30.88 10.98 5.39
C TYR A 428 -32.19 11.23 4.62
N GLU A 429 -32.23 12.22 3.73
CA GLU A 429 -33.48 12.58 3.03
C GLU A 429 -33.96 11.46 2.12
N ARG A 430 -33.04 10.76 1.44
CA ARG A 430 -33.39 9.61 0.60
C ARG A 430 -33.86 8.42 1.43
N THR A 431 -33.24 8.21 2.58
CA THR A 431 -33.62 7.16 3.54
C THR A 431 -35.06 7.33 4.03
N LYS A 432 -35.55 8.57 4.24
CA LYS A 432 -36.96 8.82 4.58
C LYS A 432 -37.92 8.35 3.48
N GLU A 433 -37.62 8.68 2.23
CA GLU A 433 -38.44 8.27 1.08
C GLU A 433 -38.49 6.74 0.96
N LEU A 434 -37.33 6.08 1.08
CA LEU A 434 -37.25 4.62 1.02
C LEU A 434 -38.01 3.98 2.19
N ARG A 435 -37.89 4.51 3.41
CA ARG A 435 -38.63 4.02 4.59
C ARG A 435 -40.13 3.99 4.36
N SER A 436 -40.70 5.07 3.81
CA SER A 436 -42.14 5.11 3.50
C SER A 436 -42.54 4.00 2.52
N LYS A 437 -41.71 3.72 1.51
CA LYS A 437 -41.97 2.66 0.51
C LYS A 437 -41.87 1.27 1.12
N LEU A 438 -40.85 1.01 1.94
CA LEU A 438 -40.63 -0.28 2.60
C LEU A 438 -41.73 -0.58 3.63
N MET A 439 -42.13 0.38 4.46
CA MET A 439 -43.23 0.20 5.41
C MET A 439 -44.56 -0.08 4.69
N SER A 440 -44.83 0.59 3.57
CA SER A 440 -45.98 0.29 2.71
C SER A 440 -45.92 -1.13 2.14
N ALA A 441 -44.74 -1.61 1.76
CA ALA A 441 -44.56 -2.96 1.23
C ALA A 441 -44.78 -4.03 2.31
N ALA A 442 -44.31 -3.79 3.53
CA ALA A 442 -44.51 -4.68 4.68
C ALA A 442 -45.98 -4.72 5.16
N ALA A 443 -46.71 -3.61 5.04
CA ALA A 443 -48.11 -3.50 5.46
C ALA A 443 -49.11 -4.16 4.50
N ARG A 444 -48.70 -4.54 3.29
CA ARG A 444 -49.52 -5.34 2.35
C ARG A 444 -49.41 -6.84 2.70
N THR A 445 -49.86 -7.17 3.89
CA THR A 445 -50.31 -8.50 4.32
C THR A 445 -51.83 -8.47 4.38
#